data_AF-A0AAF0QP34-F1
#
_entry.id   AF-A0AAF0QP34-F1
#
_cell.length_a   1.000
_cell.length_b   1.000
_cell.length_c   1.000
_cell.angle_alpha   90.00
_cell.angle_beta   90.00
_cell.angle_gamma   90.00
#
_symmetry.space_group_name_H-M   'P 1'
#
loop_
_entity.id
_entity.type
_entity.pdbx_description
1 polymer ?
#
loop_
_entity_poly.entity_id
_entity_poly.type
_entity_poly.pdbx_seq_one_letter_code
_entity_poly.pdbx_strand_id
1 'polypeptide(L)' 'MAPYEALYGRKCRSPIGWFEVGKTALFGPYLVLQAMKKVKVIQQRLAIAQSRHKYYADVRRR' A
#
# COMPACT_ATOMS: atom_id res chain seq x y z
N MET A 1 -15.66 3.63 11.85
CA MET A 1 -14.87 2.38 11.88
C MET A 1 -13.69 2.61 12.80
N ALA A 2 -13.60 1.89 13.91
CA ALA A 2 -12.47 2.03 14.82
C ALA A 2 -11.22 1.40 14.17
N PRO A 3 -10.04 2.04 14.22
CA PRO A 3 -8.81 1.46 13.70
C PRO A 3 -8.48 0.17 14.46
N TYR A 4 -7.88 -0.81 13.76
CA TYR A 4 -7.51 -2.12 14.31
C TYR A 4 -6.76 -2.05 15.65
N GLU A 5 -5.93 -1.02 15.82
CA GLU A 5 -5.17 -0.76 17.05
C GLU A 5 -6.08 -0.45 18.25
N ALA A 6 -7.18 0.27 18.04
CA ALA A 6 -8.15 0.58 19.08
C ALA A 6 -9.02 -0.64 19.45
N LEU A 7 -9.23 -1.57 18.51
CA LEU A 7 -10.02 -2.78 18.73
C LEU A 7 -9.23 -3.88 19.46
N TYR A 8 -7.94 -3.99 19.17
CA TYR A 8 -7.12 -5.12 19.62
C TYR A 8 -5.92 -4.73 20.48
N GLY A 9 -5.69 -3.44 20.73
CA GLY A 9 -4.58 -2.94 21.54
C GLY A 9 -3.19 -3.26 20.98
N ARG A 10 -3.11 -3.73 19.73
CA ARG A 10 -1.86 -4.11 19.06
C ARG A 10 -1.57 -3.15 17.92
N LYS A 11 -0.33 -2.65 17.87
CA LYS A 11 0.15 -1.83 16.75
C LYS A 11 -0.07 -2.57 15.44
N CYS A 12 -0.70 -1.92 14.47
CA CYS A 12 -0.87 -2.46 13.13
C CYS A 12 0.50 -2.74 12.52
N ARG A 13 0.86 -4.02 12.38
CA ARG A 13 2.04 -4.41 11.60
C ARG A 13 1.61 -4.55 10.14
N SER A 14 1.88 -3.52 9.35
CA SER A 14 1.70 -3.56 7.90
C SER A 14 2.65 -4.61 7.28
N PRO A 15 2.19 -5.47 6.35
CA PRO A 15 3.05 -6.40 5.61
C PRO A 15 4.17 -5.71 4.82
N ILE A 16 4.07 -4.39 4.60
CA ILE A 16 5.08 -3.57 3.90
C ILE A 16 6.42 -3.53 4.66
N GLY A 17 6.46 -3.93 5.95
CA GLY A 17 7.68 -3.97 6.77
C GLY A 17 8.46 -5.30 6.77
N TRP A 18 8.10 -6.29 5.96
CA TRP A 18 8.75 -7.62 5.92
C TRP A 18 9.95 -7.72 4.96
N PHE A 19 10.56 -6.60 4.56
CA PHE A 19 11.88 -6.67 3.95
C PHE A 19 12.89 -6.90 5.07
N GLU A 20 13.14 -8.17 5.40
CA GLU A 20 14.34 -8.57 6.13
C GLU A 20 15.51 -7.82 5.47
N VAL A 21 16.25 -7.05 6.26
CA VAL A 21 17.38 -6.24 5.79
C VAL A 21 18.46 -7.11 5.11
N GLY A 22 18.37 -8.45 5.23
CA GLY A 22 19.16 -9.44 4.48
C GLY A 22 18.56 -9.98 3.16
N LYS A 23 17.25 -9.83 2.88
CA LYS A 23 16.64 -10.27 1.60
C LYS A 23 16.92 -9.31 0.45
N THR A 24 17.15 -8.03 0.75
CA THR A 24 17.61 -7.04 -0.23
C THR A 24 19.02 -7.33 -0.75
N ALA A 25 19.85 -8.01 0.04
CA ALA A 25 21.16 -8.46 -0.42
C ALA A 25 21.06 -9.71 -1.33
N LEU A 26 20.02 -10.53 -1.17
CA LEU A 26 19.82 -11.75 -1.94
C LEU A 26 19.26 -11.48 -3.34
N PHE A 27 18.39 -10.48 -3.47
CA PHE A 27 17.89 -10.02 -4.76
C PHE A 27 18.73 -8.84 -5.22
N GLY A 28 19.60 -9.05 -6.22
CA GLY A 28 20.47 -8.01 -6.73
C GLY A 28 19.74 -6.69 -7.03
N PRO A 29 20.44 -5.54 -6.94
CA PRO A 29 19.83 -4.20 -6.95
C PRO A 29 18.92 -3.92 -8.15
N TYR A 30 19.15 -4.59 -9.28
CA TYR A 30 18.29 -4.53 -10.46
C TYR A 30 16.87 -5.05 -10.22
N LEU A 31 16.72 -6.19 -9.54
CA LEU A 31 15.42 -6.80 -9.26
C LEU A 31 14.62 -5.97 -8.26
N VAL A 32 15.30 -5.41 -7.26
CA VAL A 32 14.70 -4.49 -6.30
C VAL A 32 14.18 -3.23 -7.00
N LEU A 33 14.99 -2.63 -7.89
CA LEU A 33 14.57 -1.47 -8.67
C LEU A 33 13.37 -1.78 -9.57
N GLN A 34 13.35 -2.95 -10.21
CA GLN A 34 12.24 -3.38 -11.06
C GLN A 34 10.96 -3.60 -10.24
N ALA A 35 11.07 -4.20 -9.05
CA ALA A 35 9.95 -4.36 -8.13
C ALA A 35 9.40 -3.01 -7.66
N MET A 36 10.28 -2.08 -7.27
CA MET A 36 9.90 -0.72 -6.87
C MET A 36 9.16 0.02 -7.99
N LYS A 37 9.62 -0.11 -9.24
CA LYS A 37 8.91 0.47 -10.41
C LYS A 37 7.50 -0.10 -10.55
N LYS A 38 7.32 -1.41 -10.39
CA LYS A 38 5.99 -2.06 -10.43
C LYS A 38 5.10 -1.60 -9.28
N VAL A 39 5.64 -1.50 -8.07
CA VAL A 39 4.91 -1.00 -6.89
C VAL A 39 4.42 0.43 -7.11
N LYS A 40 5.26 1.31 -7.70
CA LYS A 40 4.86 2.69 -8.02
C LYS A 40 3.67 2.74 -8.98
N VAL A 41 3.64 1.89 -9.99
CA VAL A 41 2.51 1.78 -10.93
C VAL A 41 1.24 1.32 -10.23
N ILE A 42 1.34 0.33 -9.32
CA ILE A 42 0.19 -0.16 -8.55
C ILE A 42 -0.38 0.94 -7.65
N GLN A 43 0.49 1.70 -6.95
CA GLN A 43 0.07 2.82 -6.11
C GLN A 43 -0.64 3.92 -6.91
N GLN A 44 -0.14 4.27 -8.10
CA GLN A 44 -0.80 5.24 -8.98
C GLN A 44 -2.19 4.77 -9.41
N ARG A 45 -2.33 3.51 -9.81
CA ARG A 45 -3.63 2.94 -10.21
C ARG A 45 -4.62 2.91 -9.04
N LEU A 46 -4.15 2.55 -7.84
CA LEU A 46 -4.95 2.59 -6.61
C LEU A 46 -5.44 4.00 -6.29
N ALA A 47 -4.57 5.01 -6.39
CA ALA A 47 -4.96 6.40 -6.14
C ALA A 47 -6.03 6.88 -7.13
N ILE A 48 -5.91 6.53 -8.42
CA ILE A 48 -6.92 6.84 -9.45
C ILE A 48 -8.24 6.11 -9.19
N ALA A 49 -8.20 4.83 -8.82
CA ALA A 49 -9.40 4.09 -8.48
C ALA A 49 -10.11 4.69 -7.26
N GLN A 50 -9.33 5.10 -6.24
CA GLN A 50 -9.85 5.72 -5.03
C GLN A 50 -10.46 7.09 -5.31
N SER A 51 -9.83 7.92 -6.16
CA SER A 51 -10.40 9.22 -6.54
C SER A 51 -11.70 9.07 -7.32
N ARG A 52 -11.78 8.12 -8.25
CA ARG A 52 -13.03 7.78 -8.96
C ARG A 52 -14.12 7.31 -8.01
N HIS A 53 -13.78 6.44 -7.06
CA HIS A 53 -14.74 5.95 -6.07
C HIS A 53 -15.28 7.09 -5.20
N LYS A 54 -14.41 7.99 -4.73
CA LYS A 54 -14.82 9.20 -4.00
C LYS A 54 -15.75 10.08 -4.84
N TYR A 55 -15.39 10.35 -6.08
CA TYR A 55 -16.24 11.13 -6.99
C TYR A 55 -17.63 10.51 -7.14
N TYR A 56 -17.75 9.19 -7.39
CA TYR A 56 -19.05 8.53 -7.48
C TYR A 56 -19.84 8.59 -6.17
N ALA A 57 -19.18 8.45 -5.03
CA ALA A 57 -19.83 8.57 -3.73
C ALA A 57 -20.32 10.01 -3.47
N ASP A 58 -19.54 11.03 -3.85
CA ASP A 58 -19.89 12.44 -3.68
C ASP A 58 -21.04 12.85 -4.62
N VAL A 59 -21.02 12.40 -5.88
CA VAL A 59 -22.12 12.63 -6.84
C VAL A 59 -23.43 12.00 -6.36
N ARG A 60 -23.38 10.82 -5.74
CA ARG A 60 -24.58 10.16 -5.19
C ARG A 60 -25.09 10.76 -3.88
N ARG A 61 -24.29 11.58 -3.19
CA ARG A 61 -24.71 12.26 -1.96
C ARG A 61 -25.32 13.64 -2.20
N ARG A 62 -25.19 14.16 -3.43
CA ARG A 62 -25.83 15.39 -3.88
C ARG A 62 -27.20 15.07 -4.48
#